data_AF-A0A2N2GTS9-F1
#
_entry.id   AF-A0A2N2GTS9-F1
#
_cell.length_a   1.000
_cell.length_b   1.000
_cell.length_c   1.000
_cell.angle_alpha   90.00
_cell.angle_beta   90.00
_cell.angle_gamma   90.00
#
_symmetry.space_group_name_H-M   'P 1'
#
loop_
_entity.id
_entity.type
_entity.pdbx_description
1 polymer ?
#
loop_
_entity_poly.entity_id
_entity_poly.type
_entity_poly.pdbx_seq_one_letter_code
_entity_poly.pdbx_strand_id
1 'polypeptide(L)'
;MKIGKKGAGFRKFAWVCPILFFILFLGGCHPSLRKEVVRPEEALVRVRFFYPKFRDDMDLSSLESAVNHSLAYLSRQSPDRIFEYGKDKYSCRHVIESQKELLSLIRTCKTPEDLGRALRKGFILYRAKGRSEDPTVLFTGYYEPTYEASLYPDNIHKYPIYKRPDDL
;
A
#
# COMPACT_ATOMS: atom_id res chain seq x y z
N MET A 1 65.68 -55.09 11.54
CA MET A 1 64.88 -54.94 12.77
C MET A 1 64.86 -53.48 13.18
N LYS A 2 63.66 -52.94 13.54
CA LYS A 2 63.30 -51.56 13.98
C LYS A 2 63.34 -50.47 12.88
N ILE A 3 62.22 -50.07 12.28
CA ILE A 3 61.03 -49.28 12.73
C ILE A 3 61.35 -47.80 13.07
N GLY A 4 60.95 -46.91 12.16
CA GLY A 4 60.04 -45.77 12.42
C GLY A 4 60.63 -44.41 12.84
N LYS A 5 60.28 -43.35 12.10
CA LYS A 5 59.18 -42.43 12.48
C LYS A 5 58.92 -41.37 11.39
N LYS A 6 57.64 -41.26 11.00
CA LYS A 6 57.05 -40.14 10.23
C LYS A 6 56.68 -39.01 11.19
N GLY A 7 56.64 -37.78 10.68
CA GLY A 7 55.62 -36.80 11.08
C GLY A 7 56.14 -35.43 11.54
N ALA A 8 56.17 -34.47 10.62
CA ALA A 8 56.20 -33.05 10.96
C ALA A 8 55.46 -32.23 9.89
N GLY A 9 54.12 -32.37 9.86
CA GLY A 9 53.29 -31.69 8.87
C GLY A 9 51.83 -31.60 9.31
N PHE A 10 51.57 -31.22 10.57
CA PHE A 10 50.18 -31.18 11.08
C PHE A 10 49.85 -30.00 12.00
N ARG A 11 50.78 -29.05 12.21
CA ARG A 11 50.58 -27.98 13.20
C ARG A 11 49.96 -26.69 12.66
N LYS A 12 50.04 -26.41 11.35
CA LYS A 12 49.49 -25.17 10.76
C LYS A 12 48.04 -25.29 10.32
N PHE A 13 47.54 -26.50 10.02
CA PHE A 13 46.15 -26.72 9.62
C PHE A 13 45.17 -26.75 10.82
N ALA A 14 45.68 -27.13 12.00
CA ALA A 14 44.89 -27.27 13.22
C ALA A 14 44.40 -25.93 13.82
N TRP A 15 45.02 -24.80 13.47
CA TRP A 15 44.64 -23.47 13.98
C TRP A 15 43.76 -22.65 13.02
N VAL A 16 43.68 -23.05 11.74
CA VAL A 16 42.86 -22.36 10.74
C VAL A 16 41.38 -22.77 10.88
N CYS A 17 41.10 -24.03 11.18
CA CYS A 17 39.74 -24.53 11.44
C CYS A 17 39.00 -23.83 12.60
N PRO A 18 39.57 -23.66 13.81
CA PRO A 18 38.85 -23.04 14.91
C PRO A 18 38.60 -21.54 14.69
N ILE A 19 39.48 -20.83 13.98
CA ILE A 19 39.29 -19.41 13.65
C ILE A 19 38.16 -19.24 12.63
N LEU A 20 38.11 -20.08 11.60
CA LEU A 20 37.03 -20.08 10.61
C LEU A 20 35.68 -20.42 11.25
N PHE A 21 35.68 -21.38 12.19
CA PHE A 21 34.49 -21.76 12.96
C PHE A 21 34.03 -20.62 13.89
N PHE A 22 34.96 -19.89 14.51
CA PHE A 22 34.64 -18.73 15.36
C PHE A 22 34.03 -17.56 14.56
N ILE A 23 34.49 -17.33 13.32
CA ILE A 23 33.92 -16.32 12.41
C ILE A 23 32.50 -16.71 11.97
N LEU A 24 32.25 -18.00 11.71
CA LEU A 24 30.91 -18.52 11.40
C LEU A 24 29.94 -18.41 12.59
N PHE A 25 30.44 -18.50 13.83
CA PHE A 25 29.62 -18.30 15.04
C PHE A 25 29.33 -16.82 15.36
N LEU A 26 30.18 -15.89 14.91
CA LEU A 26 29.94 -14.44 15.05
C LEU A 26 28.98 -13.88 13.99
N GLY A 27 28.64 -14.64 12.95
CA GLY A 27 27.56 -14.35 12.01
C GLY A 27 26.16 -14.59 12.57
N GLY A 28 26.01 -14.44 13.89
CA GLY A 28 24.78 -14.65 14.64
C GLY A 28 23.60 -13.88 14.02
N CYS A 29 22.46 -14.56 13.99
CA CYS A 29 21.17 -14.07 13.51
C CYS A 29 20.93 -12.60 13.82
N HIS A 30 21.23 -11.71 12.87
CA HIS A 30 20.70 -10.37 12.91
C HIS A 30 19.21 -10.49 12.53
N PRO A 31 18.25 -10.11 13.40
CA PRO A 31 16.86 -10.05 12.99
C PRO A 31 16.81 -9.10 11.80
N SER A 32 16.33 -9.58 10.66
CA SER A 32 16.15 -8.71 9.51
C SER A 32 15.15 -7.64 9.95
N LEU A 33 15.59 -6.38 9.99
CA LEU A 33 14.70 -5.26 10.25
C LEU A 33 13.59 -5.32 9.20
N ARG A 34 12.38 -5.68 9.63
CA ARG A 34 11.21 -5.72 8.77
C ARG A 34 10.99 -4.31 8.23
N LYS A 35 11.39 -4.10 6.99
CA LYS A 35 11.22 -2.83 6.30
C LYS A 35 9.78 -2.77 5.83
N GLU A 36 8.85 -2.43 6.74
CA GLU A 36 7.47 -2.21 6.36
C GLU A 36 7.37 -1.02 5.38
N VAL A 37 6.29 -0.95 4.61
CA VAL A 37 6.00 0.24 3.82
C VAL A 37 5.68 1.36 4.81
N VAL A 38 6.70 2.14 5.18
CA VAL A 38 6.55 3.21 6.18
C VAL A 38 6.01 4.50 5.54
N ARG A 39 6.19 4.66 4.23
CA ARG A 39 5.89 5.93 3.52
C ARG A 39 4.90 5.74 2.36
N PRO A 40 3.99 6.71 2.13
CA PRO A 40 3.05 6.70 1.01
C PRO A 40 3.72 6.43 -0.35
N GLU A 41 4.90 7.01 -0.59
CA GLU A 41 5.66 6.87 -1.84
C GLU A 41 6.12 5.43 -2.14
N GLU A 42 6.14 4.57 -1.11
CA GLU A 42 6.54 3.17 -1.23
C GLU A 42 5.32 2.22 -1.32
N ALA A 43 4.11 2.75 -1.13
CA ALA A 43 2.89 1.97 -1.01
C ALA A 43 2.34 1.48 -2.36
N LEU A 44 2.61 2.21 -3.43
CA LEU A 44 2.10 1.90 -4.78
C LEU A 44 3.23 1.59 -5.76
N VAL A 45 2.99 0.59 -6.61
CA VAL A 45 3.90 0.19 -7.68
C VAL A 45 3.15 0.14 -8.99
N ARG A 46 3.72 0.72 -10.05
CA ARG A 46 3.13 0.64 -11.40
C ARG A 46 3.01 -0.82 -11.87
N VAL A 47 1.84 -1.16 -12.41
CA VAL A 47 1.58 -2.43 -13.09
C VAL A 47 2.11 -2.33 -14.51
N ARG A 48 3.14 -3.12 -14.83
CA ARG A 48 3.74 -3.17 -16.20
C ARG A 48 3.21 -4.34 -17.02
N PHE A 49 2.92 -5.45 -16.35
CA PHE A 49 2.45 -6.71 -16.93
C PHE A 49 1.37 -7.30 -16.03
N PHE A 50 0.61 -8.28 -16.53
CA PHE A 50 -0.42 -8.99 -15.78
C PHE A 50 -1.49 -8.07 -15.19
N TYR A 51 -2.14 -7.30 -16.07
CA TYR A 51 -3.27 -6.46 -15.66
C TYR A 51 -4.39 -7.29 -15.02
N PRO A 52 -5.04 -6.77 -13.97
CA PRO A 52 -6.18 -7.45 -13.37
C PRO A 52 -7.36 -7.47 -14.34
N LYS A 53 -8.34 -8.33 -14.04
CA LYS A 53 -9.67 -8.22 -14.66
C LYS A 53 -10.40 -7.05 -13.98
N PHE A 54 -10.90 -6.12 -14.78
CA PHE A 54 -11.70 -4.99 -14.29
C PHE A 54 -13.16 -5.41 -14.20
N ARG A 55 -13.49 -6.09 -13.12
CA ARG A 55 -14.86 -6.51 -12.82
C ARG A 55 -15.11 -6.30 -11.34
N ASP A 56 -16.27 -5.75 -11.05
CA ASP A 56 -16.80 -5.53 -9.71
C ASP A 56 -18.04 -6.41 -9.53
N ASP A 57 -18.40 -6.72 -8.28
CA ASP A 57 -19.67 -7.36 -7.94
C ASP A 57 -20.80 -6.34 -7.72
N MET A 58 -20.46 -5.04 -7.61
CA MET A 58 -21.38 -3.91 -7.61
C MET A 58 -21.65 -3.36 -9.02
N ASP A 59 -22.70 -2.53 -9.14
CA ASP A 59 -23.03 -1.84 -10.38
C ASP A 59 -22.10 -0.65 -10.66
N LEU A 60 -21.94 -0.30 -11.95
CA LEU A 60 -21.11 0.84 -12.37
C LEU A 60 -21.66 2.20 -11.91
N SER A 61 -22.95 2.31 -11.59
CA SER A 61 -23.53 3.59 -11.14
C SER A 61 -23.03 3.97 -9.74
N SER A 62 -22.75 2.97 -8.89
CA SER A 62 -22.10 3.18 -7.59
C SER A 62 -20.68 3.75 -7.76
N LEU A 63 -19.90 3.23 -8.72
CA LEU A 63 -18.57 3.75 -9.04
C LEU A 63 -18.64 5.15 -9.65
N GLU A 64 -19.62 5.41 -10.52
CA GLU A 64 -19.87 6.76 -11.03
C GLU A 64 -20.14 7.76 -9.90
N SER A 65 -20.97 7.41 -8.92
CA SER A 65 -21.25 8.25 -7.75
C SER A 65 -19.96 8.53 -6.95
N ALA A 66 -19.15 7.49 -6.69
CA ALA A 66 -17.87 7.63 -6.00
C ALA A 66 -16.88 8.56 -6.72
N VAL A 67 -16.81 8.48 -8.06
CA VAL A 67 -15.97 9.36 -8.88
C VAL A 67 -16.47 10.81 -8.82
N ASN A 68 -17.79 11.04 -8.86
CA ASN A 68 -18.35 12.39 -8.72
C ASN A 68 -18.06 13.00 -7.34
N HIS A 69 -18.18 12.23 -6.25
CA HIS A 69 -17.78 12.70 -4.92
C HIS A 69 -16.28 13.02 -4.84
N SER A 70 -15.43 12.20 -5.48
CA SER A 70 -13.99 12.46 -5.57
C SER A 70 -13.71 13.78 -6.30
N LEU A 71 -14.39 14.04 -7.43
CA LEU A 71 -14.29 15.30 -8.16
C LEU A 71 -14.74 16.51 -7.32
N ALA A 72 -15.83 16.38 -6.54
CA ALA A 72 -16.30 17.43 -5.64
C ALA A 72 -15.32 17.73 -4.50
N TYR A 73 -14.61 16.73 -3.99
CA TYR A 73 -13.52 16.95 -3.04
C TYR A 73 -12.33 17.65 -3.70
N LEU A 74 -11.87 17.15 -4.85
CA LEU A 74 -10.69 17.65 -5.55
C LEU A 74 -10.87 19.08 -6.04
N SER A 75 -12.08 19.48 -6.45
CA SER A 75 -12.37 20.85 -6.90
C SER A 75 -12.19 21.91 -5.81
N ARG A 76 -12.22 21.50 -4.53
CA ARG A 76 -11.98 22.38 -3.36
C ARG A 76 -10.50 22.47 -2.98
N GLN A 77 -9.62 21.72 -3.64
CA GLN A 77 -8.18 21.70 -3.37
C GLN A 77 -7.45 22.72 -4.25
N SER A 78 -6.23 23.11 -3.83
CA SER A 78 -5.35 23.90 -4.70
C SER A 78 -5.02 23.10 -5.98
N PRO A 79 -5.15 23.70 -7.19
CA PRO A 79 -4.84 23.03 -8.44
C PRO A 79 -3.41 22.47 -8.53
N ASP A 80 -2.47 23.10 -7.82
CA ASP A 80 -1.05 22.76 -7.82
C ASP A 80 -0.67 21.86 -6.63
N ARG A 81 -1.64 21.50 -5.78
CA ARG A 81 -1.43 20.49 -4.73
C ARG A 81 -0.94 19.20 -5.35
N ILE A 82 0.14 18.63 -4.80
CA ILE A 82 0.74 17.41 -5.31
C ILE A 82 0.13 16.18 -4.62
N PHE A 83 -0.24 15.20 -5.44
CA PHE A 83 -0.63 13.86 -5.04
C PHE A 83 0.48 12.89 -5.43
N GLU A 84 0.82 11.98 -4.53
CA GLU A 84 1.89 11.00 -4.70
C GLU A 84 1.29 9.61 -4.90
N TYR A 85 1.62 9.00 -6.04
CA TYR A 85 1.19 7.66 -6.41
C TYR A 85 2.44 6.79 -6.57
N GLY A 86 2.93 6.28 -5.44
CA GLY A 86 4.23 5.62 -5.41
C GLY A 86 5.35 6.62 -5.69
N LYS A 87 6.19 6.34 -6.68
CA LYS A 87 7.28 7.25 -7.09
C LYS A 87 6.83 8.43 -7.94
N ASP A 88 5.58 8.42 -8.41
CA ASP A 88 5.08 9.39 -9.36
C ASP A 88 4.28 10.49 -8.66
N LYS A 89 4.40 11.70 -9.19
CA LYS A 89 3.77 12.89 -8.63
C LYS A 89 2.90 13.55 -9.68
N TYR A 90 1.67 13.89 -9.28
CA TYR A 90 0.70 14.54 -10.14
C TYR A 90 0.08 15.73 -9.43
N SER A 91 -0.18 16.81 -10.15
CA SER A 91 -0.93 17.94 -9.59
C SER A 91 -2.40 17.59 -9.44
N CYS A 92 -3.10 18.28 -8.54
CA CYS A 92 -4.54 18.14 -8.37
C CYS A 92 -5.28 18.34 -9.69
N ARG A 93 -4.82 19.28 -10.52
CA ARG A 93 -5.35 19.48 -11.88
C ARG A 93 -5.26 18.21 -12.72
N HIS A 94 -4.11 17.55 -12.74
CA HIS A 94 -3.94 16.30 -13.49
C HIS A 94 -4.84 15.18 -12.95
N VAL A 95 -4.95 15.05 -11.62
CA VAL A 95 -5.83 14.06 -10.99
C VAL A 95 -7.29 14.31 -11.36
N ILE A 96 -7.75 15.56 -11.37
CA ILE A 96 -9.10 15.93 -11.83
C ILE A 96 -9.35 15.51 -13.28
N GLU A 97 -8.42 15.79 -14.19
CA GLU A 97 -8.57 15.38 -15.60
C GLU A 97 -8.60 13.86 -15.75
N SER A 98 -7.76 13.13 -15.00
CA SER A 98 -7.79 11.67 -14.98
C SER A 98 -9.13 11.11 -14.44
N GLN A 99 -9.72 11.74 -13.42
CA GLN A 99 -11.03 11.35 -12.87
C GLN A 99 -12.17 11.64 -13.86
N LYS A 100 -12.12 12.77 -14.58
CA LYS A 100 -13.09 13.10 -15.64
C LYS A 100 -13.03 12.10 -16.79
N GLU A 101 -11.83 11.70 -17.20
CA GLU A 101 -11.66 10.68 -18.24
C GLU A 101 -12.22 9.33 -17.78
N LEU A 102 -11.94 8.93 -16.52
CA LEU A 102 -12.50 7.71 -15.96
C LEU A 102 -14.03 7.75 -15.94
N LEU A 103 -14.61 8.88 -15.51
CA LEU A 103 -16.05 9.11 -15.51
C LEU A 103 -16.66 9.01 -16.93
N SER A 104 -15.98 9.57 -17.93
CA SER A 104 -16.38 9.46 -19.33
C SER A 104 -16.41 8.01 -19.79
N LEU A 105 -15.37 7.22 -19.48
CA LEU A 105 -15.32 5.80 -19.83
C LEU A 105 -16.42 4.99 -19.13
N ILE A 106 -16.67 5.23 -17.84
CA ILE A 106 -17.75 4.56 -17.09
C ILE A 106 -19.12 4.80 -17.75
N ARG A 107 -19.38 6.02 -18.23
CA ARG A 107 -20.65 6.40 -18.86
C ARG A 107 -20.81 5.90 -20.29
N THR A 108 -19.70 5.67 -21.01
CA THR A 108 -19.73 5.39 -22.45
C THR A 108 -19.45 3.93 -22.80
N CYS A 109 -18.65 3.22 -21.99
CA CYS A 109 -18.37 1.80 -22.21
C CYS A 109 -19.60 0.95 -21.89
N LYS A 110 -19.97 0.06 -22.81
CA LYS A 110 -21.17 -0.78 -22.71
C LYS A 110 -20.94 -2.10 -22.00
N THR A 111 -19.68 -2.57 -21.96
CA THR A 111 -19.30 -3.85 -21.37
C THR A 111 -18.08 -3.69 -20.45
N PRO A 112 -17.93 -4.53 -19.41
CA PRO A 112 -16.72 -4.57 -18.59
C PRO A 112 -15.45 -4.81 -19.40
N GLU A 113 -15.52 -5.57 -20.48
CA GLU A 113 -14.40 -5.86 -21.37
C GLU A 113 -13.96 -4.61 -22.16
N ASP A 114 -14.91 -3.79 -22.61
CA ASP A 114 -14.62 -2.52 -23.27
C ASP A 114 -13.94 -1.56 -22.30
N LEU A 115 -14.51 -1.41 -21.11
CA LEU A 115 -13.95 -0.58 -20.04
C LEU A 115 -12.53 -1.03 -19.69
N GLY A 116 -12.33 -2.33 -19.48
CA GLY A 116 -11.02 -2.91 -19.19
C GLY A 116 -10.01 -2.74 -20.34
N ARG A 117 -10.43 -2.68 -21.60
CA ARG A 117 -9.56 -2.33 -22.73
C ARG A 117 -9.20 -0.84 -22.72
N ALA A 118 -10.18 0.04 -22.49
CA ALA A 118 -9.97 1.48 -22.44
C ALA A 118 -9.02 1.87 -21.29
N LEU A 119 -9.23 1.32 -20.10
CA LEU A 119 -8.37 1.55 -18.93
C LEU A 119 -6.92 1.14 -19.21
N ARG A 120 -6.68 -0.03 -19.79
CA ARG A 120 -5.32 -0.48 -20.13
C ARG A 120 -4.62 0.38 -21.17
N LYS A 121 -5.38 1.04 -22.05
CA LYS A 121 -4.84 1.90 -23.10
C LYS A 121 -4.58 3.32 -22.61
N GLY A 122 -5.47 3.86 -21.77
CA GLY A 122 -5.48 5.27 -21.38
C GLY A 122 -4.90 5.57 -20.00
N PHE A 123 -4.74 4.57 -19.12
CA PHE A 123 -4.39 4.79 -17.72
C PHE A 123 -3.10 4.09 -17.32
N ILE A 124 -2.35 4.74 -16.42
CA ILE A 124 -1.28 4.10 -15.68
C ILE A 124 -1.92 3.41 -14.47
N LEU A 125 -1.74 2.10 -14.38
CA LEU A 125 -2.23 1.32 -13.27
C LEU A 125 -1.20 1.17 -12.18
N TYR A 126 -1.67 1.30 -10.94
CA TYR A 126 -0.88 1.09 -9.73
C TYR A 126 -1.51 -0.03 -8.92
N ARG A 127 -0.67 -0.88 -8.34
CA ARG A 127 -1.07 -1.86 -7.33
C ARG A 127 -0.49 -1.48 -5.98
N ALA A 128 -1.22 -1.78 -4.92
CA ALA A 128 -0.65 -1.78 -3.57
C ALA A 128 0.51 -2.77 -3.50
N LYS A 129 1.62 -2.35 -2.89
CA LYS A 129 2.82 -3.19 -2.76
C LYS A 129 2.59 -4.38 -1.82
N GLY A 130 1.74 -4.20 -0.80
CA GLY A 130 1.51 -5.19 0.25
C GLY A 130 2.64 -5.21 1.28
N ARG A 131 2.67 -6.23 2.13
CA ARG A 131 3.75 -6.43 3.11
C ARG A 131 5.04 -6.86 2.41
N SER A 132 6.18 -6.60 3.03
CA SER A 132 7.50 -6.76 2.38
C SER A 132 7.94 -8.21 2.16
N GLU A 133 7.48 -9.14 2.99
CA GLU A 133 7.79 -10.58 2.88
C GLU A 133 6.69 -11.35 2.13
N ASP A 134 5.48 -10.80 2.09
CA ASP A 134 4.29 -11.38 1.47
C ASP A 134 3.45 -10.24 0.86
N PRO A 135 3.21 -10.20 -0.45
CA PRO A 135 2.49 -9.10 -1.12
C PRO A 135 0.99 -9.02 -0.78
N THR A 136 0.57 -9.61 0.34
CA THR A 136 -0.78 -9.48 0.88
C THR A 136 -1.04 -8.08 1.41
N VAL A 137 -2.30 -7.66 1.29
CA VAL A 137 -2.83 -6.40 1.81
C VAL A 137 -3.88 -6.75 2.86
N LEU A 138 -3.81 -6.12 4.02
CA LEU A 138 -4.85 -6.22 5.03
C LEU A 138 -5.97 -5.24 4.69
N PHE A 139 -7.19 -5.76 4.51
CA PHE A 139 -8.39 -4.95 4.36
C PHE A 139 -9.16 -4.94 5.68
N THR A 140 -9.51 -3.75 6.16
CA THR A 140 -10.33 -3.54 7.36
C THR A 140 -11.57 -2.74 6.97
N GLY A 141 -12.67 -2.94 7.70
CA GLY A 141 -13.91 -2.18 7.50
C GLY A 141 -14.14 -1.15 8.60
N TYR A 142 -14.68 0.00 8.21
CA TYR A 142 -15.31 0.97 9.12
C TYR A 142 -16.70 1.28 8.57
N TYR A 143 -17.59 1.77 9.44
CA TYR A 143 -18.94 2.20 9.04
C TYR A 143 -19.29 3.48 9.78
N GLU A 144 -20.35 4.15 9.31
CA GLU A 144 -20.94 5.30 9.98
C GLU A 144 -22.07 4.80 10.90
N PRO A 145 -21.89 4.83 12.23
CA PRO A 145 -22.94 4.42 13.14
C PRO A 145 -24.03 5.49 13.24
N THR A 146 -25.29 5.05 13.24
CA THR A 146 -26.44 5.90 13.50
C THR A 146 -26.86 5.76 14.95
N TYR A 147 -27.00 6.89 15.66
CA TYR A 147 -27.46 6.94 17.04
C TYR A 147 -28.68 7.85 17.16
N GLU A 148 -29.62 7.46 18.02
CA GLU A 148 -30.65 8.39 18.48
C GLU A 148 -30.02 9.40 19.45
N ALA A 149 -30.33 10.68 19.25
CA ALA A 149 -29.75 11.77 20.01
C ALA A 149 -30.76 12.90 20.24
N SER A 150 -30.52 13.68 21.28
CA SER A 150 -31.30 14.87 21.64
C SER A 150 -30.41 16.11 21.69
N LEU A 151 -30.97 17.26 21.32
CA LEU A 151 -30.32 18.56 21.49
C LEU A 151 -30.24 19.00 22.97
N TYR A 152 -31.05 18.39 23.84
CA TYR A 152 -31.12 18.70 25.27
C TYR A 152 -30.92 17.43 26.11
N PRO A 153 -30.18 17.50 27.21
CA PRO A 153 -29.97 16.35 28.07
C PRO A 153 -31.27 15.92 28.77
N ASP A 154 -31.46 14.60 28.89
CA ASP A 154 -32.59 14.00 29.62
C ASP A 154 -32.17 12.69 30.32
N ASN A 155 -33.15 11.92 30.82
CA ASN A 155 -32.90 10.65 31.52
C ASN A 155 -32.38 9.51 30.63
N ILE A 156 -32.40 9.67 29.31
CA ILE A 156 -31.93 8.74 28.29
C ILE A 156 -30.66 9.30 27.62
N HIS A 157 -30.69 10.54 27.14
CA HIS A 157 -29.62 11.23 26.41
C HIS A 157 -28.68 12.00 27.36
N LYS A 158 -27.86 11.26 28.13
CA LYS A 158 -26.99 11.84 29.17
C LYS A 158 -25.59 12.22 28.72
N TYR A 159 -25.14 11.71 27.56
CA TYR A 159 -23.75 11.84 27.12
C TYR A 159 -23.66 12.83 25.95
N PRO A 160 -23.06 14.02 26.14
CA PRO A 160 -22.95 15.03 25.09
C PRO A 160 -21.90 14.67 24.04
N ILE A 161 -22.12 15.10 22.80
CA ILE A 161 -21.14 15.08 21.72
C ILE A 161 -20.49 16.46 21.64
N TYR A 162 -19.19 16.52 21.94
CA TYR A 162 -18.45 17.78 22.01
C TYR A 162 -17.97 18.21 20.62
N LYS A 163 -18.04 19.53 20.35
CA LYS A 163 -17.25 20.15 19.29
C LYS A 163 -15.79 20.28 19.76
N ARG A 164 -14.86 20.53 18.83
CA ARG A 164 -13.47 20.85 19.19
C ARG A 164 -13.46 22.11 20.08
N PRO A 165 -12.93 22.05 21.32
CA PRO A 165 -12.69 23.22 22.16
C PRO A 165 -11.81 24.29 21.48
N ASP A 166 -11.96 25.56 21.87
CA ASP A 166 -11.18 26.69 21.31
C ASP A 166 -9.72 26.69 21.80
N ASP A 167 -9.43 25.99 22.89
CA ASP A 167 -8.11 25.86 23.52
C ASP A 167 -7.32 24.60 23.06
N LEU A 168 -7.79 23.93 22.00
CA LEU A 168 -7.11 22.81 21.30
C LEU A 168 -6.72 23.17 19.87
#